data_AF-A0A9W8JE17-F1
#
_entry.id   AF-A0A9W8JE17-F1
#
_cell.length_a   1.000
_cell.length_b   1.000
_cell.length_c   1.000
_cell.angle_alpha   90.00
_cell.angle_beta   90.00
_cell.angle_gamma   90.00
#
_symmetry.space_group_name_H-M   'P 1'
#
loop_
_entity.id
_entity.type
_entity.pdbx_description
1 polymer ?
#
loop_
_entity_poly.entity_id
_entity_poly.type
_entity_poly.pdbx_seq_one_letter_code
_entity_poly.pdbx_strand_id
1 'polypeptide(L)'
;MVTDKVSEIPFLFAHQTGLREVYTPELDFTQRQTVIQLKGVHKTPIEGLWHWFTNTSGLNIKEVIISGYETGLSSPNNPIHPWIWPKALQIQLDKFASYWNNHKIQTQRDKPNMSGPTPRHAFTAPDPAHYEKCYVEIDEMVIDVLRQQIPTSREDSMRFVDDMFSEFAEDAYEAVGRPDISDICRVWDIFGAMLVHIPAKLT
;
A
#
# COMPACT_ATOMS: atom_id res chain seq x y z
N MET A 1 -3.04 -16.66 -7.60
CA MET A 1 -2.92 -15.19 -7.39
C MET A 1 -4.02 -14.47 -8.14
N VAL A 2 -4.59 -13.41 -7.58
CA VAL A 2 -5.60 -12.57 -8.25
C VAL A 2 -5.03 -11.17 -8.45
N THR A 3 -5.03 -10.66 -9.68
CA THR A 3 -4.44 -9.33 -9.99
C THR A 3 -5.39 -8.47 -10.84
N ASP A 4 -5.16 -7.15 -10.87
CA ASP A 4 -5.65 -6.26 -11.95
C ASP A 4 -4.77 -6.38 -13.19
N LYS A 5 -5.21 -5.67 -14.23
CA LYS A 5 -4.45 -5.43 -15.46
C LYS A 5 -3.48 -4.26 -15.28
N VAL A 6 -2.21 -4.54 -14.97
CA VAL A 6 -1.11 -3.57 -14.86
C VAL A 6 0.10 -4.03 -15.69
N SER A 7 1.01 -3.12 -16.03
CA SER A 7 2.22 -3.38 -16.85
C SER A 7 3.18 -4.40 -16.24
N GLU A 8 3.19 -4.56 -14.92
CA GLU A 8 4.05 -5.50 -14.17
C GLU A 8 3.56 -6.95 -14.21
N ILE A 9 2.37 -7.19 -14.78
CA ILE A 9 1.76 -8.52 -14.91
C ILE A 9 2.72 -9.58 -15.48
N PRO A 10 3.49 -9.33 -16.55
CA PRO A 10 4.21 -10.41 -17.21
C PRO A 10 5.21 -11.10 -16.29
N PHE A 11 5.92 -10.33 -15.46
CA PHE A 11 6.86 -10.88 -14.48
C PHE A 11 6.12 -11.62 -13.37
N LEU A 12 5.10 -11.00 -12.77
CA LEU A 12 4.27 -11.64 -11.75
C LEU A 12 3.64 -12.95 -12.25
N PHE A 13 3.17 -12.97 -13.50
CA PHE A 13 2.61 -14.14 -14.14
C PHE A 13 3.66 -15.24 -14.35
N ALA A 14 4.82 -14.88 -14.89
CA ALA A 14 5.91 -15.83 -15.13
C ALA A 14 6.45 -16.41 -13.82
N HIS A 15 6.70 -15.57 -12.82
CA HIS A 15 7.18 -15.98 -11.50
C HIS A 15 6.18 -16.89 -10.79
N GLN A 16 4.90 -16.49 -10.72
CA GLN A 16 3.88 -17.30 -10.06
C GLN A 16 3.68 -18.64 -10.78
N THR A 17 3.77 -18.67 -12.12
CA THR A 17 3.68 -19.90 -12.91
C THR A 17 4.85 -20.82 -12.64
N GLY A 18 6.09 -20.32 -12.73
CA GLY A 18 7.28 -21.13 -12.46
C GLY A 18 7.35 -21.65 -11.02
N LEU A 19 7.02 -20.80 -10.02
CA LEU A 19 6.94 -21.24 -8.63
C LEU A 19 5.93 -22.36 -8.45
N ARG A 20 4.76 -22.27 -9.10
CA ARG A 20 3.74 -23.30 -8.99
C ARG A 20 4.18 -24.62 -9.63
N GLU A 21 4.78 -24.58 -10.81
CA GLU A 21 5.29 -25.76 -11.50
C GLU A 21 6.33 -26.51 -10.68
N VAL A 22 7.20 -25.79 -9.96
CA VAL A 22 8.27 -26.38 -9.17
C VAL A 22 7.79 -26.86 -7.80
N TYR A 23 7.02 -26.04 -7.08
CA TYR A 23 6.70 -26.29 -5.67
C TYR A 23 5.35 -26.96 -5.43
N THR A 24 4.48 -27.00 -6.44
CA THR A 24 3.14 -27.66 -6.38
C THR A 24 2.76 -28.35 -7.69
N PRO A 25 3.61 -29.24 -8.23
CA PRO A 25 3.35 -29.92 -9.51
C PRO A 25 2.08 -30.78 -9.49
N GLU A 26 1.61 -31.17 -8.32
CA GLU A 26 0.39 -31.97 -8.12
C GLU A 26 -0.91 -31.20 -8.37
N LEU A 27 -0.87 -29.86 -8.40
CA LEU A 27 -2.07 -29.03 -8.57
C LEU A 27 -2.41 -28.79 -10.04
N ASP A 28 -3.52 -29.36 -10.50
CA ASP A 28 -4.06 -29.16 -11.87
C ASP A 28 -4.27 -27.67 -12.23
N PHE A 29 -3.59 -27.22 -13.30
CA PHE A 29 -3.65 -25.86 -13.83
C PHE A 29 -5.00 -25.50 -14.44
N THR A 30 -5.78 -26.50 -14.88
CA THR A 30 -7.09 -26.28 -15.48
C THR A 30 -8.16 -26.02 -14.42
N GLN A 31 -8.06 -26.67 -13.26
CA GLN A 31 -8.99 -26.51 -12.15
C GLN A 31 -8.66 -25.31 -11.26
N ARG A 32 -7.37 -25.08 -11.03
CA ARG A 32 -6.89 -23.96 -10.24
C ARG A 32 -5.98 -23.17 -11.15
N GLN A 33 -6.34 -21.95 -11.53
CA GLN A 33 -5.44 -21.11 -12.33
C GLN A 33 -4.39 -20.45 -11.46
N THR A 34 -3.17 -20.35 -11.97
CA THR A 34 -2.03 -19.80 -11.24
C THR A 34 -2.19 -18.30 -11.00
N VAL A 35 -2.67 -17.60 -12.03
CA VAL A 35 -3.00 -16.18 -11.99
C VAL A 35 -4.36 -15.97 -12.63
N ILE A 36 -5.24 -15.28 -11.90
CA ILE A 36 -6.56 -14.87 -12.36
C ILE A 36 -6.55 -13.36 -12.44
N GLN A 37 -6.73 -12.82 -13.65
CA GLN A 37 -6.89 -11.39 -13.84
C GLN A 37 -8.36 -11.03 -13.70
N LEU A 38 -8.70 -10.25 -12.68
CA LEU A 38 -10.04 -9.74 -12.50
C LEU A 38 -10.14 -8.29 -12.99
N LYS A 39 -11.29 -7.94 -13.55
CA LYS A 39 -11.64 -6.52 -13.74
C LYS A 39 -11.73 -5.86 -12.36
N GLY A 40 -11.38 -4.58 -12.26
CA GLY A 40 -11.41 -3.83 -10.99
C GLY A 40 -12.73 -3.99 -10.23
N VAL A 41 -13.86 -3.92 -10.95
CA VAL A 41 -15.22 -4.11 -10.39
C VAL A 41 -15.47 -5.48 -9.73
N HIS A 42 -14.61 -6.47 -9.95
CA HIS A 42 -14.72 -7.81 -9.36
C HIS A 42 -13.71 -8.06 -8.23
N LYS A 43 -12.92 -7.05 -7.84
CA LYS A 43 -12.00 -7.10 -6.69
C LYS A 43 -12.72 -6.79 -5.37
N THR A 44 -13.87 -7.41 -5.13
CA THR A 44 -14.77 -7.12 -4.00
C THR A 44 -14.07 -6.99 -2.64
N PRO A 45 -13.07 -7.82 -2.28
CA PRO A 45 -12.36 -7.65 -1.00
C PRO A 45 -11.58 -6.34 -0.90
N ILE A 46 -10.88 -5.94 -1.97
CA ILE A 46 -10.09 -4.71 -2.02
C ILE A 46 -11.02 -3.50 -2.01
N GLU A 47 -12.08 -3.53 -2.81
CA GLU A 47 -13.10 -2.48 -2.83
C GLU A 47 -13.79 -2.33 -1.47
N GLY A 48 -14.05 -3.44 -0.77
CA GLY A 48 -14.58 -3.43 0.59
C GLY A 48 -13.63 -2.75 1.58
N LEU A 49 -12.32 -3.00 1.49
CA LEU A 49 -11.33 -2.32 2.32
C LEU A 49 -11.25 -0.82 2.01
N TRP A 50 -11.30 -0.43 0.73
CA TRP A 50 -11.36 0.98 0.33
C TRP A 50 -12.62 1.68 0.85
N HIS A 51 -13.75 0.99 0.85
CA HIS A 51 -14.98 1.50 1.46
C HIS A 51 -14.80 1.78 2.95
N TRP A 52 -14.21 0.82 3.70
CA TRP A 52 -13.93 1.02 5.12
C TRP A 52 -12.92 2.14 5.38
N PHE A 53 -11.86 2.22 4.59
CA PHE A 53 -10.88 3.32 4.68
C PHE A 53 -11.57 4.66 4.43
N THR A 54 -12.39 4.76 3.39
CA THR A 54 -13.13 5.98 3.03
C THR A 54 -14.06 6.42 4.15
N ASN A 55 -14.84 5.49 4.72
CA ASN A 55 -15.80 5.79 5.79
C ASN A 55 -15.15 6.16 7.12
N THR A 56 -13.91 5.72 7.38
CA THR A 56 -13.23 5.95 8.66
C THR A 56 -12.27 7.12 8.63
N SER A 57 -11.56 7.32 7.52
CA SER A 57 -10.50 8.33 7.40
C SER A 57 -10.46 9.03 6.04
N GLY A 58 -10.82 8.34 4.95
CA GLY A 58 -10.64 8.83 3.59
C GLY A 58 -11.50 10.03 3.20
N LEU A 59 -12.73 10.16 3.71
CA LEU A 59 -13.57 11.34 3.44
C LEU A 59 -12.92 12.62 3.97
N ASN A 60 -12.45 12.59 5.22
CA ASN A 60 -11.75 13.71 5.84
C ASN A 60 -10.48 14.06 5.04
N ILE A 61 -9.71 13.05 4.60
CA ILE A 61 -8.49 13.30 3.82
C ILE A 61 -8.82 13.96 2.47
N LYS A 62 -9.83 13.48 1.76
CA LYS A 62 -10.27 14.07 0.49
C LYS A 62 -10.69 15.52 0.66
N GLU A 63 -11.49 15.82 1.69
CA GLU A 63 -11.94 17.18 1.98
C GLU A 63 -10.77 18.11 2.28
N VAL A 64 -9.79 17.65 3.07
CA VAL A 64 -8.58 18.43 3.34
C VAL A 64 -7.77 18.65 2.06
N ILE A 65 -7.54 17.64 1.22
CA ILE A 65 -6.81 17.83 -0.05
C ILE A 65 -7.52 18.84 -0.95
N ILE A 66 -8.85 18.75 -1.07
CA ILE A 66 -9.65 19.67 -1.89
C ILE A 66 -9.58 21.10 -1.34
N SER A 67 -9.61 21.29 -0.02
CA SER A 67 -9.59 22.63 0.58
C SER A 67 -8.31 23.42 0.25
N GLY A 68 -7.17 22.74 0.11
CA GLY A 68 -5.92 23.39 -0.34
C GLY A 68 -5.96 23.87 -1.79
N TYR A 69 -6.71 23.18 -2.65
CA TYR A 69 -6.95 23.63 -4.02
C TYR A 69 -7.89 24.84 -4.04
N GLU A 70 -8.98 24.80 -3.28
CA GLU A 70 -9.97 25.89 -3.21
C GLU A 70 -9.40 27.17 -2.59
N THR A 71 -8.46 27.04 -1.65
CA THR A 71 -7.76 28.18 -1.02
C THR A 71 -6.57 28.70 -1.83
N GLY A 72 -6.24 28.06 -2.95
CA GLY A 72 -5.12 28.45 -3.82
C GLY A 72 -3.73 28.08 -3.28
N LEU A 73 -3.65 27.25 -2.23
CA LEU A 73 -2.38 26.71 -1.73
C LEU A 73 -1.81 25.65 -2.68
N SER A 74 -2.68 24.88 -3.34
CA SER A 74 -2.27 23.87 -4.31
C SER A 74 -2.34 24.40 -5.74
N SER A 75 -1.19 24.45 -6.40
CA SER A 75 -1.07 24.60 -7.86
C SER A 75 -0.68 23.25 -8.45
N PRO A 76 -1.27 22.82 -9.59
CA PRO A 76 -0.87 21.59 -10.28
C PRO A 76 0.62 21.54 -10.66
N ASN A 77 1.28 22.71 -10.74
CA ASN A 77 2.69 22.83 -11.08
C ASN A 77 3.61 22.82 -9.86
N ASN A 78 3.07 22.77 -8.64
CA ASN A 78 3.89 22.82 -7.42
C ASN A 78 4.46 21.43 -7.10
N PRO A 79 5.80 21.24 -7.15
CA PRO A 79 6.41 19.94 -6.95
C PRO A 79 6.43 19.48 -5.48
N ILE A 80 6.12 20.34 -4.50
CA ILE A 80 6.00 19.90 -3.08
C ILE A 80 4.80 18.99 -2.89
N HIS A 81 3.72 19.22 -3.64
CA HIS A 81 2.49 18.44 -3.53
C HIS A 81 2.72 16.93 -3.68
N PRO A 82 3.38 16.43 -4.75
CA PRO A 82 3.71 15.01 -4.88
C PRO A 82 4.74 14.50 -3.86
N TRP A 83 5.41 15.36 -3.08
CA TRP A 83 6.33 14.90 -2.03
C TRP A 83 5.63 14.71 -0.68
N ILE A 84 4.86 15.70 -0.21
CA ILE A 84 4.31 15.67 1.17
C ILE A 84 3.07 14.78 1.29
N TRP A 85 2.16 14.84 0.30
CA TRP A 85 0.87 14.16 0.38
C TRP A 85 0.98 12.65 0.35
N PRO A 86 1.81 12.01 -0.51
CA PRO A 86 2.00 10.57 -0.45
C PRO A 86 2.54 10.09 0.89
N LYS A 87 3.45 10.84 1.52
CA LYS A 87 3.97 10.51 2.86
C LYS A 87 2.87 10.58 3.92
N ALA A 88 2.08 11.66 3.95
CA ALA A 88 0.99 11.82 4.89
C ALA A 88 -0.11 10.76 4.69
N LEU A 89 -0.47 10.47 3.43
CA LEU A 89 -1.42 9.42 3.06
C LEU A 89 -0.94 8.03 3.47
N GLN A 90 0.34 7.71 3.21
CA GLN A 90 0.93 6.43 3.60
C GLN A 90 0.81 6.21 5.11
N ILE A 91 1.05 7.23 5.93
CA ILE A 91 0.88 7.14 7.39
C ILE A 91 -0.57 6.80 7.76
N GLN A 92 -1.57 7.38 7.09
CA GLN A 92 -2.98 7.04 7.34
C GLN A 92 -3.30 5.60 6.91
N LEU A 93 -2.77 5.16 5.77
CA LEU A 93 -2.92 3.79 5.29
C LEU A 93 -2.26 2.79 6.24
N ASP A 94 -1.08 3.10 6.77
CA ASP A 94 -0.38 2.26 7.74
C ASP A 94 -1.14 2.17 9.07
N LYS A 95 -1.68 3.29 9.56
CA LYS A 95 -2.57 3.31 10.73
C LYS A 95 -3.80 2.43 10.51
N PHE A 96 -4.45 2.57 9.35
CA PHE A 96 -5.60 1.77 8.97
C PHE A 96 -5.26 0.28 8.90
N ALA A 97 -4.21 -0.09 8.17
CA ALA A 97 -3.75 -1.47 8.04
C ALA A 97 -3.36 -2.07 9.39
N SER A 98 -2.65 -1.31 10.23
CA SER A 98 -2.29 -1.73 11.58
C SER A 98 -3.53 -2.00 12.44
N TYR A 99 -4.52 -1.11 12.43
CA TYR A 99 -5.78 -1.34 13.13
C TYR A 99 -6.46 -2.62 12.65
N TRP A 100 -6.70 -2.75 11.33
CA TRP A 100 -7.43 -3.90 10.80
C TRP A 100 -6.68 -5.22 10.95
N ASN A 101 -5.35 -5.22 10.95
CA ASN A 101 -4.57 -6.43 11.20
C ASN A 101 -4.57 -6.84 12.68
N ASN A 102 -4.74 -5.91 13.61
CA ASN A 102 -4.66 -6.17 15.06
C ASN A 102 -6.01 -6.10 15.79
N HIS A 103 -7.09 -5.66 15.15
CA HIS A 103 -8.40 -5.65 15.80
C HIS A 103 -8.91 -7.08 16.02
N LYS A 104 -9.57 -7.29 17.15
CA LYS A 104 -10.16 -8.58 17.50
C LYS A 104 -11.46 -8.77 16.73
N ILE A 105 -11.54 -9.84 15.94
CA ILE A 105 -12.77 -10.20 15.25
C ILE A 105 -13.70 -10.89 16.26
N GLN A 106 -14.97 -10.48 16.30
CA GLN A 106 -15.96 -11.14 17.14
C GLN A 106 -16.06 -12.64 16.78
N THR A 107 -16.01 -13.50 17.78
CA THR A 107 -16.17 -14.94 17.60
C THR A 107 -17.59 -15.24 17.09
N GLN A 108 -17.67 -15.98 15.97
CA GLN A 108 -18.91 -16.43 15.37
C GLN A 108 -18.82 -17.94 15.17
N ARG A 109 -19.61 -18.71 15.92
CA ARG A 109 -19.49 -20.19 15.97
C ARG A 109 -19.74 -20.86 14.62
N ASP A 110 -20.68 -20.34 13.85
CA ASP A 110 -21.11 -20.96 12.60
C ASP A 110 -20.37 -20.40 11.38
N LYS A 111 -19.35 -19.56 11.59
CA LYS A 111 -18.57 -18.98 10.50
C LYS A 111 -17.48 -19.96 10.08
N PRO A 112 -17.42 -20.38 8.80
CA PRO A 112 -16.39 -21.29 8.32
C PRO A 112 -14.98 -20.66 8.29
N ASN A 113 -14.92 -19.33 8.27
CA ASN A 113 -13.67 -18.58 8.25
C ASN A 113 -13.27 -18.10 9.66
N MET A 114 -12.01 -17.69 9.80
CA MET A 114 -11.43 -17.22 11.08
C MET A 114 -12.34 -16.22 11.80
N SER A 115 -12.62 -16.49 13.07
CA SER A 115 -13.32 -15.62 14.00
C SER A 115 -12.72 -15.77 15.40
N GLY A 116 -12.67 -14.69 16.19
CA GLY A 116 -12.09 -14.69 17.54
C GLY A 116 -10.70 -14.06 17.61
N PRO A 117 -9.64 -14.66 17.05
CA PRO A 117 -8.32 -14.05 17.00
C PRO A 117 -8.24 -12.83 16.11
N THR A 118 -7.17 -12.03 16.27
CA THR A 118 -6.83 -10.97 15.32
C THR A 118 -6.31 -11.59 14.02
N PRO A 119 -6.50 -10.95 12.85
CA PRO A 119 -5.91 -11.44 11.60
C PRO A 119 -4.42 -11.70 11.73
N ARG A 120 -3.66 -10.76 12.32
CA ARG A 120 -2.22 -10.92 12.52
C ARG A 120 -1.88 -12.17 13.30
N HIS A 121 -2.53 -12.39 14.45
CA HIS A 121 -2.25 -13.57 15.27
C HIS A 121 -2.55 -14.86 14.52
N ALA A 122 -3.68 -14.91 13.82
CA ALA A 122 -4.09 -16.08 13.08
C ALA A 122 -3.16 -16.40 11.90
N PHE A 123 -2.54 -15.38 11.29
CA PHE A 123 -1.52 -15.58 10.25
C PHE A 123 -0.14 -15.94 10.81
N THR A 124 0.30 -15.34 11.92
CA THR A 124 1.67 -15.52 12.44
C THR A 124 1.82 -16.74 13.34
N ALA A 125 0.76 -17.11 14.06
CA ALA A 125 0.75 -18.21 15.02
C ALA A 125 -0.62 -18.91 14.98
N PRO A 126 -0.99 -19.54 13.84
CA PRO A 126 -2.24 -20.28 13.75
C PRO A 126 -2.24 -21.43 14.77
N ASP A 127 -3.35 -21.58 15.49
CA ASP A 127 -3.62 -22.76 16.29
C ASP A 127 -3.74 -24.01 15.39
N PRO A 128 -2.81 -24.98 15.47
CA PRO A 128 -2.84 -26.16 14.62
C PRO A 128 -4.03 -27.08 14.90
N ALA A 129 -4.72 -26.93 16.04
CA ALA A 129 -5.95 -27.68 16.33
C ALA A 129 -7.17 -27.15 15.57
N HIS A 130 -7.12 -25.90 15.09
CA HIS A 130 -8.26 -25.22 14.47
C HIS A 130 -8.00 -24.77 13.02
N TYR A 131 -6.74 -24.69 12.59
CA TYR A 131 -6.37 -24.19 11.26
C TYR A 131 -5.46 -25.15 10.51
N GLU A 132 -5.66 -25.23 9.20
CA GLU A 132 -4.84 -26.00 8.28
C GLU A 132 -3.79 -25.12 7.59
N LYS A 133 -2.58 -25.66 7.42
CA LYS A 133 -1.52 -25.02 6.66
C LYS A 133 -1.84 -25.09 5.16
N CYS A 134 -2.30 -23.98 4.60
CA CYS A 134 -2.65 -23.86 3.18
C CYS A 134 -1.60 -23.14 2.32
N TYR A 135 -0.38 -22.93 2.84
CA TYR A 135 0.72 -22.29 2.11
C TYR A 135 1.85 -23.27 1.82
N VAL A 136 2.63 -22.93 0.79
CA VAL A 136 3.78 -23.69 0.33
C VAL A 136 5.03 -22.91 0.71
N GLU A 137 5.98 -23.58 1.35
CA GLU A 137 7.27 -22.97 1.67
C GLU A 137 8.14 -22.94 0.42
N ILE A 138 8.70 -21.76 0.15
CA ILE A 138 9.54 -21.49 -1.00
C ILE A 138 10.91 -21.06 -0.46
N ASP A 139 11.97 -21.55 -1.07
CA ASP A 139 13.33 -21.16 -0.73
C ASP A 139 13.54 -19.65 -0.95
N GLU A 140 14.09 -18.96 0.05
CA GLU A 140 14.38 -17.53 0.00
C GLU A 140 15.32 -17.17 -1.15
N MET A 141 16.30 -18.03 -1.47
CA MET A 141 17.20 -17.84 -2.60
C MET A 141 16.42 -17.77 -3.92
N VAL A 142 15.37 -18.59 -4.08
CA VAL A 142 14.55 -18.57 -5.29
C VAL A 142 13.75 -17.26 -5.36
N ILE A 143 13.20 -16.81 -4.23
CA ILE A 143 12.48 -15.54 -4.16
C ILE A 143 13.40 -14.38 -4.56
N ASP A 144 14.63 -14.35 -4.03
CA ASP A 144 15.60 -13.29 -4.34
C ASP A 144 15.98 -13.26 -5.82
N VAL A 145 16.25 -14.42 -6.43
CA VAL A 145 16.53 -14.53 -7.86
C VAL A 145 15.36 -14.03 -8.71
N LEU A 146 14.12 -14.37 -8.35
CA LEU A 146 12.94 -13.89 -9.08
C LEU A 146 12.77 -12.38 -8.94
N ARG A 147 13.00 -11.83 -7.74
CA ARG A 147 12.91 -10.37 -7.50
C ARG A 147 13.93 -9.59 -8.32
N GLN A 148 15.14 -10.11 -8.51
CA GLN A 148 16.17 -9.48 -9.35
C GLN A 148 15.81 -9.40 -10.83
N GLN A 149 14.82 -10.18 -11.30
CA GLN A 149 14.34 -10.11 -12.69
C GLN A 149 13.35 -8.96 -12.94
N ILE A 150 12.82 -8.35 -11.88
CA ILE A 150 11.92 -7.21 -12.01
C ILE A 150 12.78 -5.97 -12.32
N PRO A 151 12.57 -5.29 -13.47
CA PRO A 151 13.47 -4.24 -13.93
C PRO A 151 13.42 -2.97 -13.06
N THR A 152 12.28 -2.72 -12.42
CA THR A 152 12.08 -1.55 -11.56
C THR A 152 12.33 -1.95 -10.11
N SER A 153 13.22 -1.23 -9.43
CA SER A 153 13.43 -1.44 -8.00
C SER A 153 12.20 -1.01 -7.21
N ARG A 154 12.07 -1.51 -5.98
CA ARG A 154 10.98 -1.09 -5.08
C ARG A 154 11.07 0.40 -4.78
N GLU A 155 12.28 0.89 -4.58
CA GLU A 155 12.58 2.29 -4.30
C GLU A 155 12.14 3.18 -5.47
N ASP A 156 12.42 2.78 -6.71
CA ASP A 156 11.98 3.51 -7.91
C ASP A 156 10.47 3.48 -8.09
N SER A 157 9.82 2.32 -7.88
CA SER A 157 8.36 2.22 -7.97
C SER A 157 7.62 3.04 -6.92
N MET A 158 8.25 3.33 -5.79
CA MET A 158 7.69 4.11 -4.67
C MET A 158 8.10 5.59 -4.71
N ARG A 159 8.81 6.01 -5.76
CA ARG A 159 9.31 7.36 -5.92
C ARG A 159 8.23 8.28 -6.52
N PHE A 160 7.91 9.37 -5.83
CA PHE A 160 6.91 10.34 -6.29
C PHE A 160 7.51 11.62 -6.91
N VAL A 161 8.76 11.92 -6.60
CA VAL A 161 9.54 13.05 -7.13
C VAL A 161 10.97 12.60 -7.40
N ASP A 162 11.70 13.31 -8.25
CA ASP A 162 13.11 12.99 -8.48
C ASP A 162 13.98 13.22 -7.23
N ASP A 163 15.17 12.61 -7.22
CA ASP A 163 16.05 12.62 -6.04
C ASP A 163 16.50 14.03 -5.68
N MET A 164 16.80 14.87 -6.69
CA MET A 164 17.21 16.25 -6.49
C MET A 164 16.10 17.04 -5.80
N PHE A 165 14.86 16.93 -6.28
CA PHE A 165 13.73 17.60 -5.63
C PHE A 165 13.44 17.02 -4.23
N SER A 166 13.59 15.71 -4.05
CA SER A 166 13.39 15.08 -2.74
C SER A 166 14.37 15.63 -1.69
N GLU A 167 15.63 15.88 -2.06
CA GLU A 167 16.62 16.52 -1.18
C GLU A 167 16.17 17.93 -0.79
N PHE A 168 15.77 18.77 -1.76
CA PHE A 168 15.27 20.12 -1.47
C PHE A 168 14.03 20.14 -0.57
N ALA A 169 13.10 19.21 -0.81
CA ALA A 169 11.90 19.10 0.00
C ALA A 169 12.22 18.60 1.42
N GLU A 170 13.18 17.69 1.58
CA GLU A 170 13.65 17.25 2.90
C GLU A 170 14.35 18.40 3.64
N ASP A 171 15.23 19.16 2.98
CA ASP A 171 15.86 20.35 3.57
C ASP A 171 14.84 21.39 4.03
N ALA A 172 13.80 21.64 3.21
CA ALA A 172 12.71 22.54 3.57
C ALA A 172 11.89 22.00 4.76
N TYR A 173 11.65 20.69 4.81
CA TYR A 173 10.97 20.03 5.92
C TYR A 173 11.78 20.06 7.21
N GLU A 174 13.11 19.94 7.12
CA GLU A 174 14.04 20.13 8.22
C GLU A 174 14.04 21.57 8.74
N ALA A 175 14.06 22.55 7.83
CA ALA A 175 14.06 23.96 8.18
C ALA A 175 12.81 24.39 8.96
N VAL A 176 11.65 23.77 8.68
CA VAL A 176 10.40 23.99 9.43
C VAL A 176 10.31 23.17 10.73
N GLY A 177 11.34 22.38 11.05
CA GLY A 177 11.45 21.65 12.31
C GLY A 177 10.84 20.24 12.32
N ARG A 178 10.68 19.60 11.14
CA ARG A 178 10.11 18.25 10.98
C ARG A 178 8.77 18.04 11.71
N PRO A 179 7.76 18.90 11.47
CA PRO A 179 6.46 18.81 12.13
C PRO A 179 5.75 17.49 11.79
N ASP A 180 4.99 16.93 12.73
CA ASP A 180 4.28 15.66 12.52
C ASP A 180 3.27 15.75 11.35
N ILE A 181 3.54 15.02 10.27
CA ILE A 181 2.65 14.87 9.10
C ILE A 181 1.58 13.79 9.29
N SER A 182 1.50 13.16 10.47
CA SER A 182 0.48 12.17 10.79
C SER A 182 -0.90 12.78 11.09
N ASP A 183 -0.95 14.09 11.32
CA ASP A 183 -2.18 14.88 11.40
C ASP A 183 -2.49 15.49 10.03
N ILE A 184 -3.43 14.87 9.30
CA ILE A 184 -3.72 15.26 7.93
C ILE A 184 -4.21 16.70 7.80
N CYS A 185 -4.89 17.22 8.84
CA CYS A 185 -5.46 18.56 8.84
C CYS A 185 -4.37 19.65 8.82
N ARG A 186 -3.16 19.32 9.29
CA ARG A 186 -2.04 20.25 9.38
C ARG A 186 -1.10 20.19 8.18
N VAL A 187 -1.31 19.24 7.26
CA VAL A 187 -0.41 19.02 6.11
C VAL A 187 -0.33 20.27 5.23
N TRP A 188 -1.42 21.03 5.08
CA TRP A 188 -1.38 22.30 4.34
C TRP A 188 -0.59 23.40 5.06
N ASP A 189 -0.66 23.47 6.38
CA ASP A 189 0.15 24.43 7.15
C ASP A 189 1.64 24.11 7.01
N ILE A 190 1.98 22.83 7.09
CA ILE A 190 3.36 22.33 6.91
C ILE A 190 3.83 22.63 5.48
N PHE A 191 3.00 22.33 4.49
CA PHE A 191 3.26 22.64 3.09
C PHE A 191 3.52 24.14 2.88
N GLY A 192 2.67 25.01 3.43
CA GLY A 192 2.84 26.46 3.35
C GLY A 192 4.13 26.96 3.99
N ALA A 193 4.51 26.36 5.13
CA ALA A 193 5.78 26.66 5.80
C ALA A 193 6.99 26.21 4.96
N MET A 194 6.92 25.02 4.37
CA MET A 194 8.00 24.48 3.52
C MET A 194 8.23 25.33 2.27
N LEU A 195 7.17 25.90 1.67
CA LEU A 195 7.28 26.74 0.48
C LEU A 195 8.22 27.93 0.65
N VAL A 196 8.33 28.48 1.86
CA VAL A 196 9.22 29.61 2.17
C VAL A 196 10.70 29.23 2.01
N HIS A 197 11.02 27.95 2.14
CA HIS A 197 12.39 27.43 2.09
C HIS A 197 12.75 26.82 0.72
N ILE A 198 11.78 26.68 -0.19
CA ILE A 198 12.04 26.12 -1.52
C ILE A 198 12.49 27.25 -2.47
N PRO A 199 13.58 27.04 -3.24
CA PRO A 199 14.01 28.01 -4.24
C PRO A 199 12.92 28.32 -5.26
N ALA A 200 12.67 29.60 -5.54
CA ALA A 200 11.63 30.06 -6.48
C ALA A 200 11.78 29.56 -7.94
N LYS A 201 12.94 28.98 -8.29
CA LYS A 201 13.18 28.35 -9.60
C LYS A 201 12.61 26.93 -9.70
N LEU A 202 12.19 26.36 -8.57
CA LEU A 202 11.65 25.02 -8.42
C LEU A 202 10.15 25.05 -8.07
N THR A 203 9.52 26.22 -8.01
CA THR A 203 8.08 26.43 -7.74
C THR A 203 7.38 27.00 -8.95
#